data_AF-A0A938H5S4-F1
#
_entry.id   AF-A0A938H5S4-F1
#
_cell.length_a   1.000
_cell.length_b   1.000
_cell.length_c   1.000
_cell.angle_alpha   90.00
_cell.angle_beta   90.00
_cell.angle_gamma   90.00
#
_symmetry.space_group_name_H-M   'P 1'
#
loop_
_entity.id
_entity.type
_entity.pdbx_description
1 polymer ?
#
loop_
_entity_poly.entity_id
_entity_poly.type
_entity_poly.pdbx_seq_one_letter_code
_entity_poly.pdbx_strand_id
1 'polypeptide(L)'
;MPSIYQPRRPRASPLWQLIHHGWPDFTANYEKKYRAILGPLDSQAQSTVQSFLRCGDLASGFTRLECPDCGHERLLAFTCKTRHFCPACHQRRVRSTSEWIASS
;
A
#
# COMPACT_ATOMS: atom_id res chain seq x y z
N MET A 1 -24.68 -13.05 -0.30
CA MET A 1 -24.50 -11.86 0.58
C MET A 1 -23.22 -11.15 0.18
N PRO A 2 -23.23 -9.84 -0.11
CA PRO A 2 -21.98 -9.11 -0.31
C PRO A 2 -21.14 -9.25 0.97
N SER A 3 -19.86 -9.57 0.81
CA SER A 3 -18.90 -9.70 1.90
C SER A 3 -18.91 -8.43 2.76
N ILE A 4 -19.11 -8.56 4.07
CA ILE A 4 -18.89 -7.46 5.02
C ILE A 4 -17.46 -6.96 4.82
N TYR A 5 -17.27 -5.65 4.62
CA TYR A 5 -15.94 -5.06 4.50
C TYR A 5 -15.13 -5.34 5.76
N GLN A 6 -14.02 -6.06 5.62
CA GLN A 6 -13.05 -6.26 6.68
C GLN A 6 -11.82 -5.37 6.45
N PRO A 7 -11.44 -4.52 7.42
CA PRO A 7 -10.21 -3.76 7.34
C PRO A 7 -9.00 -4.69 7.17
N ARG A 8 -8.06 -4.29 6.31
CA ARG A 8 -6.81 -5.05 6.13
C ARG A 8 -5.92 -4.87 7.35
N ARG A 9 -5.04 -5.84 7.58
CA ARG A 9 -3.96 -5.77 8.56
C ARG A 9 -2.60 -5.65 7.85
N PRO A 10 -2.21 -4.47 7.34
CA PRO A 10 -1.01 -4.32 6.51
C PRO A 10 0.26 -4.77 7.24
N ARG A 11 0.39 -4.49 8.55
CA ARG A 11 1.57 -4.88 9.36
C ARG A 11 1.72 -6.40 9.55
N ALA A 12 0.67 -7.17 9.32
CA ALA A 12 0.71 -8.63 9.33
C ALA A 12 1.14 -9.23 7.98
N SER A 13 1.27 -8.40 6.92
CA SER A 13 1.73 -8.86 5.62
C SER A 13 3.23 -9.21 5.65
N PRO A 14 3.65 -10.39 5.14
CA PRO A 14 5.07 -10.75 5.06
C PRO A 14 5.91 -9.72 4.31
N LEU A 15 5.39 -9.20 3.19
CA LEU A 15 6.09 -8.17 2.41
C LEU A 15 6.24 -6.87 3.21
N TRP A 16 5.21 -6.48 3.96
CA TRP A 16 5.28 -5.29 4.79
C TRP A 16 6.37 -5.45 5.86
N GLN A 17 6.41 -6.59 6.54
CA GLN A 17 7.41 -6.88 7.58
C GLN A 17 8.83 -6.88 7.01
N LEU A 18 9.05 -7.57 5.89
CA LEU A 18 10.34 -7.63 5.21
C LEU A 18 10.85 -6.22 4.86
N ILE A 19 10.00 -5.40 4.26
CA ILE A 19 10.37 -4.02 3.90
C ILE A 19 10.55 -3.16 5.15
N HIS A 20 9.65 -3.22 6.12
CA HIS A 20 9.75 -2.41 7.34
C HIS A 20 11.06 -2.68 8.10
N HIS A 21 11.44 -3.94 8.24
CA HIS A 21 12.65 -4.32 8.95
C HIS A 21 13.93 -4.11 8.13
N GLY A 22 13.90 -4.41 6.82
CA GLY A 22 15.11 -4.35 5.98
C GLY A 22 15.40 -2.98 5.38
N TRP A 23 14.41 -2.09 5.26
CA TRP A 23 14.57 -0.81 4.56
C TRP A 23 15.62 0.13 5.19
N PRO A 24 15.68 0.32 6.53
CA PRO A 24 16.69 1.17 7.15
C PRO A 24 18.11 0.71 6.81
N ASP A 25 18.40 -0.58 6.98
CA ASP A 25 19.71 -1.16 6.68
C ASP A 25 20.05 -1.09 5.20
N PHE A 26 19.08 -1.35 4.32
CA PHE A 26 19.25 -1.23 2.87
C PHE A 26 19.66 0.19 2.49
N THR A 27 18.92 1.21 2.94
CA THR A 27 19.21 2.61 2.61
C THR A 27 20.54 3.09 3.19
N ALA A 28 20.86 2.72 4.44
CA ALA A 28 22.13 3.09 5.08
C ALA A 28 23.35 2.51 4.35
N ASN A 29 23.20 1.36 3.70
CA ASN A 29 24.30 0.67 3.01
C ASN A 29 24.28 0.85 1.48
N TYR A 30 23.24 1.46 0.90
CA TYR A 30 23.04 1.45 -0.55
C TYR A 30 24.19 2.11 -1.31
N GLU A 31 24.58 3.30 -0.86
CA GLU A 31 25.64 4.09 -1.50
C GLU A 31 26.96 3.32 -1.58
N LYS A 32 27.30 2.60 -0.50
CA LYS A 32 28.54 1.83 -0.39
C LYS A 32 28.48 0.50 -1.15
N LYS A 33 27.35 -0.22 -1.10
CA LYS A 33 27.26 -1.61 -1.57
C LYS A 33 26.71 -1.76 -2.98
N TYR A 34 25.81 -0.89 -3.40
CA TYR A 34 25.00 -1.12 -4.59
C TYR A 34 25.15 -0.04 -5.66
N ARG A 35 25.51 1.20 -5.31
CA ARG A 35 25.60 2.30 -6.29
C ARG A 35 26.50 1.99 -7.48
N ALA A 36 27.65 1.37 -7.26
CA ALA A 36 28.60 1.06 -8.32
C ALA A 36 28.02 0.11 -9.40
N ILE A 37 27.03 -0.71 -9.03
CA ILE A 37 26.44 -1.74 -9.90
C ILE A 37 25.06 -1.31 -10.40
N LEU A 38 24.22 -0.74 -9.52
CA LEU A 38 22.83 -0.41 -9.78
C LEU A 38 22.59 1.08 -10.06
N GLY A 39 23.62 1.92 -9.94
CA GLY A 39 23.49 3.37 -10.04
C GLY A 39 22.85 4.00 -8.78
N PRO A 40 22.57 5.31 -8.82
CA PRO A 40 21.99 6.03 -7.68
C PRO A 40 20.60 5.49 -7.32
N LEU A 41 20.26 5.52 -6.03
CA LEU A 41 18.92 5.10 -5.58
C LEU A 41 17.88 6.15 -6.00
N ASP A 42 16.98 5.75 -6.89
CA ASP A 42 15.91 6.61 -7.39
C ASP A 42 14.98 7.09 -6.25
N SER A 43 14.71 8.40 -6.22
CA SER A 43 13.83 9.03 -5.22
C SER A 43 12.38 8.54 -5.35
N GLN A 44 11.94 8.19 -6.57
CA GLN A 44 10.61 7.64 -6.79
C GLN A 44 10.47 6.24 -6.19
N ALA A 45 11.52 5.41 -6.23
CA ALA A 45 11.54 4.11 -5.56
C ALA A 45 11.45 4.28 -4.03
N GLN A 46 12.18 5.24 -3.47
CA GLN A 46 12.12 5.54 -2.02
C GLN A 46 10.72 6.01 -1.60
N SER A 47 10.14 6.94 -2.33
CA SER A 47 8.77 7.43 -2.10
C SER A 47 7.72 6.32 -2.21
N THR A 48 7.92 5.38 -3.14
CA THR A 48 7.06 4.21 -3.33
C THR A 48 7.09 3.29 -2.10
N VAL A 49 8.28 3.02 -1.54
CA VAL A 49 8.44 2.20 -0.33
C VAL A 49 7.81 2.89 0.88
N GLN A 50 8.08 4.16 1.09
CA GLN A 50 7.50 4.94 2.20
C GLN A 50 5.96 4.99 2.10
N SER A 51 5.42 5.15 0.90
CA SER A 51 3.97 5.13 0.66
C SER A 51 3.37 3.76 0.91
N PHE A 52 4.05 2.68 0.51
CA PHE A 52 3.63 1.31 0.79
C PHE A 52 3.57 1.01 2.29
N LEU A 53 4.57 1.43 3.08
CA LEU A 53 4.60 1.18 4.52
C LEU A 53 3.42 1.83 5.27
N ARG A 54 2.88 2.93 4.74
CA ARG A 54 1.69 3.63 5.27
C ARG A 54 0.36 3.08 4.71
N CYS A 55 0.40 2.20 3.72
CA CYS A 55 -0.77 1.78 2.98
C CYS A 55 -1.72 0.92 3.83
N GLY A 56 -2.97 1.37 3.98
CA GLY A 56 -4.00 0.61 4.68
C GLY A 56 -3.85 0.62 6.21
N ASP A 57 -2.94 1.42 6.76
CA ASP A 57 -2.77 1.58 8.20
C ASP A 57 -3.65 2.75 8.69
N LEU A 58 -4.57 2.47 9.62
CA LEU A 58 -5.43 3.50 10.20
C LEU A 58 -4.63 4.56 10.95
N ALA A 59 -3.46 4.21 11.51
CA ALA A 59 -2.57 5.17 12.15
C ALA A 59 -1.93 6.15 11.15
N SER A 60 -1.93 5.81 9.86
CA SER A 60 -1.45 6.68 8.77
C SER A 60 -2.56 7.56 8.15
N GLY A 61 -3.79 7.49 8.69
CA GLY A 61 -4.93 8.28 8.23
C GLY A 61 -6.04 7.46 7.56
N PHE A 62 -7.26 7.97 7.68
CA PHE A 62 -8.47 7.31 7.20
C PHE A 62 -9.59 8.32 6.89
N THR A 63 -10.57 7.86 6.14
CA THR A 63 -11.88 8.52 6.00
C THR A 63 -12.87 7.82 6.91
N ARG A 64 -13.61 8.59 7.73
CA ARG A 64 -14.76 8.09 8.49
C ARG A 64 -16.00 8.20 7.61
N LEU A 65 -16.70 7.09 7.45
CA LEU A 65 -17.95 6.99 6.71
C LEU A 65 -19.05 6.66 7.69
N GLU A 66 -20.15 7.41 7.63
CA GLU A 66 -21.32 7.25 8.50
C GLU A 66 -22.57 7.13 7.62
N CYS A 67 -23.43 6.16 7.92
CA CYS A 67 -24.71 6.02 7.24
C CYS A 67 -25.73 6.99 7.87
N PRO A 68 -26.36 7.89 7.10
CA PRO A 68 -27.29 8.86 7.66
C PRO A 68 -28.58 8.24 8.22
N ASP A 69 -28.98 7.06 7.72
CA ASP A 69 -30.24 6.42 8.11
C ASP A 69 -30.13 5.58 9.40
N CYS A 70 -28.97 4.97 9.64
CA CYS A 70 -28.76 4.06 10.78
C CYS A 70 -27.58 4.41 11.70
N GLY A 71 -26.82 5.47 11.40
CA GLY A 71 -25.68 5.94 12.20
C GLY A 71 -24.47 5.01 12.21
N HIS A 72 -24.47 3.97 11.37
CA HIS A 72 -23.40 2.98 11.38
C HIS A 72 -22.11 3.53 10.79
N GLU A 73 -21.01 3.36 11.51
CA GLU A 73 -19.71 3.92 11.12
C GLU A 73 -18.73 2.88 10.55
N ARG A 74 -17.91 3.33 9.60
CA ARG A 74 -16.79 2.59 9.01
C ARG A 74 -15.58 3.49 8.84
N LEU A 75 -14.41 2.99 9.23
CA LEU A 75 -13.13 3.64 8.96
C LEU A 75 -12.49 3.03 7.71
N LEU A 76 -12.23 3.87 6.71
CA LEU A 76 -11.57 3.49 5.47
C LEU A 76 -10.14 4.05 5.46
N ALA A 77 -9.16 3.18 5.67
CA ALA A 77 -7.75 3.56 5.61
C ALA A 77 -7.34 4.04 4.20
N PHE A 78 -6.39 4.98 4.15
CA PHE A 78 -5.84 5.45 2.88
C PHE A 78 -5.03 4.37 2.15
N THR A 79 -4.94 4.52 0.83
CA THR A 79 -4.19 3.61 -0.04
C THR A 79 -3.01 4.34 -0.66
N CYS A 80 -1.89 3.65 -0.84
CA CYS A 80 -0.67 4.26 -1.38
C CYS A 80 -0.77 4.62 -2.87
N LYS A 81 -1.73 4.04 -3.61
CA LYS A 81 -1.95 4.25 -5.05
C LYS A 81 -0.71 3.99 -5.94
N THR A 82 0.31 3.32 -5.41
CA THR A 82 1.53 2.95 -6.14
C THR A 82 1.24 1.86 -7.18
N ARG A 83 2.04 1.83 -8.24
CA ARG A 83 1.92 0.83 -9.30
C ARG A 83 2.81 -0.38 -9.00
N HIS A 84 2.24 -1.59 -9.12
CA HIS A 84 2.90 -2.89 -9.05
C HIS A 84 3.58 -3.28 -7.71
N PHE A 85 4.08 -2.33 -6.92
CA PHE A 85 4.81 -2.61 -5.68
C PHE A 85 3.91 -3.08 -4.53
N CYS A 86 2.75 -2.42 -4.33
CA CYS A 86 1.79 -2.81 -3.30
C CYS A 86 0.81 -3.87 -3.85
N PRO A 87 0.85 -5.14 -3.41
CA PRO A 87 0.02 -6.19 -3.98
C PRO A 87 -1.48 -5.87 -3.88
N ALA A 88 -1.89 -5.28 -2.76
CA ALA A 88 -3.30 -5.00 -2.51
C ALA A 88 -3.83 -3.79 -3.31
N CYS A 89 -3.01 -2.77 -3.57
CA CYS A 89 -3.39 -1.68 -4.47
C CYS A 89 -3.36 -2.13 -5.93
N HIS A 90 -2.38 -2.95 -6.30
CA HIS A 90 -2.30 -3.54 -7.62
C HIS A 90 -3.51 -4.42 -7.92
N GLN A 91 -3.88 -5.34 -7.02
CA GLN A 91 -5.05 -6.19 -7.18
C GLN A 91 -6.34 -5.37 -7.31
N ARG A 92 -6.49 -4.29 -6.55
CA ARG A 92 -7.64 -3.37 -6.68
C ARG A 92 -7.71 -2.76 -8.08
N ARG A 93 -6.56 -2.33 -8.62
CA ARG A 93 -6.49 -1.78 -9.97
C ARG A 93 -6.82 -2.83 -11.01
N VAL A 94 -6.23 -4.03 -10.93
CA VAL A 94 -6.50 -5.13 -11.85
C VAL A 94 -8.00 -5.42 -11.92
N ARG A 95 -8.68 -5.54 -10.77
CA ARG A 95 -10.13 -5.77 -10.72
C ARG A 95 -10.92 -4.67 -11.41
N SER A 96 -10.64 -3.41 -11.07
CA SER A 96 -11.31 -2.26 -11.69
C SER A 96 -11.07 -2.20 -13.20
N THR A 97 -9.86 -2.53 -13.67
CA THR A 97 -9.56 -2.61 -15.10
C THR A 97 -10.27 -3.79 -15.76
N SER A 98 -10.31 -4.95 -15.13
CA SER A 98 -11.02 -6.13 -15.65
C SER A 98 -12.53 -5.88 -15.77
N GLU A 99 -13.13 -5.22 -14.77
CA GLU A 99 -14.54 -4.81 -14.83
C GLU A 99 -14.78 -3.85 -15.99
N TRP A 100 -13.93 -2.84 -16.16
CA TRP A 100 -14.03 -1.90 -17.28
C TRP A 100 -13.94 -2.63 -18.64
N ILE A 101 -12.96 -3.52 -18.82
CA ILE A 101 -12.80 -4.32 -20.04
C ILE A 101 -14.05 -5.18 -20.31
N ALA A 102 -14.59 -5.84 -19.29
CA ALA A 102 -15.76 -6.71 -19.44
C ALA A 102 -17.06 -5.93 -19.77
N SER A 103 -17.11 -4.65 -19.40
CA SER A 103 -18.25 -3.76 -19.68
C SER A 103 -18.08 -2.91 -20.95
N SER A 104 -16.94 -3.02 -21.63
CA SER A 104 -16.61 -2.24 -22.84
C SER A 104 -16.95 -2.99 -24.13
#